data_AF-A0A2R7YVB1-F1
#
_entry.id   AF-A0A2R7YVB1-F1
#
_cell.length_a   1.000
_cell.length_b   1.000
_cell.length_c   1.000
_cell.angle_alpha   90.00
_cell.angle_beta   90.00
_cell.angle_gamma   90.00
#
_symmetry.space_group_name_H-M   'P 1'
#
loop_
_entity.id
_entity.type
_entity.pdbx_description
1 polymer ?
#
loop_
_entity_poly.entity_id
_entity_poly.type
_entity_poly.pdbx_seq_one_letter_code
_entity_poly.pdbx_strand_id
1 'polypeptide(L)'
;MKGGSAEIVMFKGDYDARDLAKDVAASDKGDIKALKRALANTTFLGGFEKNGTGTVVLPKAGDYSVFSFESKGTAEFSAGAMKMARTPKTDGTVIAKQGPVWAGSSTMPAEGSFLFKNKDRTVPHFVILQQVAEGTTTDQVLETLQSEGPPSGPPPWALAGELETASLNPGKSMTVDYDLPPGQYVVMCFFPDPNMGGMPHALMGMLRMIHLS
;
A
#
# COMPACT_ATOMS: atom_id res chain seq x y z
N MET A 1 14.74 -3.13 -6.09
CA MET A 1 14.35 -4.44 -6.69
C MET A 1 12.85 -4.44 -6.74
N LYS A 2 12.19 -4.79 -7.85
CA LYS A 2 10.72 -4.86 -7.89
C LYS A 2 10.28 -5.97 -6.94
N GLY A 3 9.74 -5.58 -5.79
CA GLY A 3 9.22 -6.48 -4.77
C GLY A 3 7.70 -6.37 -4.77
N GLY A 4 7.03 -7.46 -5.11
CA GLY A 4 5.59 -7.56 -4.97
C GLY A 4 5.24 -7.99 -3.54
N SER A 5 4.19 -7.40 -2.99
CA SER A 5 3.59 -7.88 -1.75
C SER A 5 2.73 -9.13 -1.99
N ALA A 6 2.71 -10.02 -1.00
CA ALA A 6 1.68 -11.03 -0.86
C ALA A 6 0.45 -10.37 -0.21
N GLU A 7 -0.62 -10.25 -0.97
CA GLU A 7 -1.88 -9.58 -0.63
C GLU A 7 -2.88 -10.60 -0.08
N ILE A 8 -3.35 -10.38 1.15
CA ILE A 8 -4.42 -11.17 1.77
C ILE A 8 -5.75 -10.49 1.48
N VAL A 9 -6.68 -11.23 0.87
CA VAL A 9 -7.98 -10.71 0.44
C VAL A 9 -9.13 -11.62 0.79
N MET A 10 -10.32 -11.02 0.81
CA MET A 10 -11.59 -11.74 0.71
C MET A 10 -12.31 -11.33 -0.56
N PHE A 11 -12.95 -12.29 -1.21
CA PHE A 11 -13.81 -12.03 -2.35
C PHE A 11 -15.30 -12.10 -2.00
N LYS A 12 -16.12 -11.40 -2.78
CA LYS A 12 -17.58 -11.37 -2.64
C LYS A 12 -18.22 -12.35 -3.62
N GLY A 13 -19.10 -13.21 -3.11
CA GLY A 13 -19.88 -14.11 -3.95
C GLY A 13 -18.99 -15.17 -4.60
N ASP A 14 -19.11 -15.32 -5.91
CA ASP A 14 -18.35 -16.22 -6.77
C ASP A 14 -17.07 -15.59 -7.37
N TYR A 15 -16.80 -14.32 -7.07
CA TYR A 15 -15.60 -13.63 -7.53
C TYR A 15 -14.35 -14.30 -6.93
N ASP A 16 -13.29 -14.42 -7.73
CA ASP A 16 -12.05 -15.07 -7.30
C ASP A 16 -10.78 -14.32 -7.73
N ALA A 17 -9.61 -14.91 -7.44
CA ALA A 17 -8.32 -14.31 -7.78
C ALA A 17 -8.07 -14.19 -9.30
N ARG A 18 -8.69 -15.04 -10.12
CA ARG A 18 -8.58 -14.96 -11.58
C ARG A 18 -9.42 -13.81 -12.12
N ASP A 19 -10.61 -13.61 -11.57
CA ASP A 19 -11.45 -12.46 -11.90
C ASP A 19 -10.78 -11.16 -11.50
N LEU A 20 -10.18 -11.11 -10.30
CA LEU A 20 -9.37 -9.96 -9.87
C LEU A 20 -8.23 -9.66 -10.84
N ALA A 21 -7.42 -10.68 -11.17
CA ALA A 21 -6.29 -10.50 -12.08
C ALA A 21 -6.73 -10.00 -13.47
N LYS A 22 -7.86 -10.51 -13.97
CA LYS A 22 -8.45 -10.06 -15.24
C LYS A 22 -8.90 -8.61 -15.18
N ASP A 23 -9.57 -8.21 -14.10
CA ASP A 23 -10.09 -6.85 -13.93
C ASP A 23 -8.96 -5.84 -13.74
N VAL A 24 -7.91 -6.19 -13.00
CA VAL A 24 -6.70 -5.37 -12.82
C VAL A 24 -5.96 -5.21 -14.15
N ALA A 25 -5.74 -6.30 -14.89
CA ALA A 25 -5.10 -6.22 -16.21
C ALA A 25 -5.91 -5.40 -17.24
N ALA A 26 -7.24 -5.32 -17.08
CA ALA A 26 -8.08 -4.44 -17.87
C ALA A 26 -7.99 -2.98 -17.39
N SER A 27 -7.93 -2.74 -16.08
CA SER A 27 -7.77 -1.39 -15.52
C SER A 27 -6.43 -0.76 -15.88
N ASP A 28 -5.36 -1.55 -15.96
CA ASP A 28 -4.03 -1.07 -16.41
C ASP A 28 -4.05 -0.56 -17.86
N LYS A 29 -5.06 -0.97 -18.63
CA LYS A 29 -5.33 -0.50 -20.00
C LYS A 29 -6.37 0.63 -20.04
N GLY A 30 -6.73 1.20 -18.90
CA GLY A 30 -7.67 2.30 -18.76
C GLY A 30 -9.14 1.90 -18.56
N ASP A 31 -9.47 0.61 -18.37
CA ASP A 31 -10.86 0.20 -18.08
C ASP A 31 -11.26 0.49 -16.62
N ILE A 32 -11.84 1.67 -16.41
CA ILE A 32 -12.30 2.11 -15.09
C ILE A 32 -13.51 1.30 -14.58
N LYS A 33 -14.30 0.68 -15.47
CA LYS A 33 -15.40 -0.20 -15.04
C LYS A 33 -14.83 -1.50 -14.47
N ALA A 34 -13.76 -2.03 -15.05
CA ALA A 34 -13.05 -3.17 -14.50
C ALA A 34 -12.44 -2.86 -13.13
N LEU A 35 -11.77 -1.70 -12.97
CA LEU A 35 -11.27 -1.25 -11.67
C LEU A 35 -12.39 -1.19 -10.61
N LYS A 36 -13.52 -0.55 -10.93
CA LYS A 36 -14.67 -0.47 -10.02
C LYS A 36 -15.23 -1.84 -9.66
N ARG A 37 -15.27 -2.78 -10.62
CA ARG A 37 -15.71 -4.16 -10.37
C ARG A 37 -14.75 -4.90 -9.46
N ALA A 38 -13.44 -4.77 -9.65
CA ALA A 38 -12.44 -5.35 -8.75
C ALA A 38 -12.61 -4.83 -7.32
N LEU A 39 -12.75 -3.52 -7.14
CA LEU A 39 -12.91 -2.89 -5.82
C LEU A 39 -14.24 -3.22 -5.14
N ALA A 40 -15.31 -3.41 -5.91
CA ALA A 40 -16.62 -3.79 -5.38
C ALA A 40 -16.67 -5.24 -4.88
N ASN A 41 -15.80 -6.11 -5.39
CA ASN A 41 -15.81 -7.54 -5.10
C ASN A 41 -14.58 -8.03 -4.31
N THR A 42 -13.58 -7.19 -4.08
CA THR A 42 -12.37 -7.52 -3.33
C THR A 42 -12.25 -6.68 -2.07
N THR A 43 -11.97 -7.33 -0.95
CA THR A 43 -11.53 -6.67 0.29
C THR A 43 -10.07 -7.00 0.55
N PHE A 44 -9.19 -6.02 0.33
CA PHE A 44 -7.79 -6.01 0.72
C PHE A 44 -7.63 -5.83 2.23
N LEU A 45 -6.94 -6.77 2.87
CA LEU A 45 -6.76 -6.82 4.32
C LEU A 45 -5.34 -6.47 4.77
N GLY A 46 -4.41 -6.36 3.83
CA GLY A 46 -2.99 -6.18 4.06
C GLY A 46 -2.23 -7.45 3.67
N GLY A 47 -1.01 -7.57 4.17
CA GLY A 47 -0.06 -8.55 3.69
C GLY A 47 1.37 -8.03 3.80
N PHE A 48 2.32 -8.71 3.17
CA PHE A 48 3.74 -8.45 3.38
C PHE A 48 4.53 -8.60 2.09
N GLU A 49 5.55 -7.76 1.92
CA GLU A 49 6.58 -7.98 0.92
C GLU A 49 7.41 -9.23 1.21
N LYS A 50 8.21 -9.63 0.23
CA LYS A 50 9.21 -10.68 0.42
C LYS A 50 10.10 -10.36 1.63
N ASN A 51 10.18 -11.31 2.57
CA ASN A 51 10.91 -11.20 3.83
C ASN A 51 10.37 -10.13 4.81
N GLY A 52 9.28 -9.44 4.48
CA GLY A 52 8.63 -8.51 5.39
C GLY A 52 7.85 -9.25 6.48
N THR A 53 7.76 -8.64 7.66
CA THR A 53 6.97 -9.16 8.79
C THR A 53 6.05 -8.09 9.36
N GLY A 54 5.10 -8.53 10.19
CA GLY A 54 4.17 -7.65 10.87
C GLY A 54 2.88 -8.39 11.20
N THR A 55 1.77 -7.66 11.25
CA THR A 55 0.46 -8.22 11.60
C THR A 55 -0.65 -7.75 10.67
N VAL A 56 -1.54 -8.67 10.30
CA VAL A 56 -2.75 -8.39 9.52
C VAL A 56 -3.97 -8.74 10.36
N VAL A 57 -4.96 -7.84 10.40
CA VAL A 57 -6.21 -8.06 11.13
C VAL A 57 -7.23 -8.73 10.22
N LEU A 58 -7.53 -9.99 10.50
CA LEU A 58 -8.59 -10.74 9.82
C LEU A 58 -9.95 -10.44 10.45
N PRO A 59 -10.96 -10.00 9.67
CA PRO A 59 -12.20 -9.45 10.23
C PRO A 59 -13.15 -10.51 10.79
N LYS A 60 -13.00 -11.79 10.41
CA LYS A 60 -13.87 -12.89 10.84
C LYS A 60 -13.19 -14.25 10.69
N ALA A 61 -13.77 -15.30 11.24
CA ALA A 61 -13.42 -16.66 10.82
C ALA A 61 -13.85 -16.90 9.37
N GLY A 62 -13.10 -17.72 8.65
CA GLY A 62 -13.39 -18.07 7.26
C GLY A 62 -12.15 -18.24 6.40
N ASP A 63 -12.38 -18.39 5.10
CA ASP A 63 -11.33 -18.60 4.11
C ASP A 63 -10.85 -17.27 3.53
N TYR A 64 -9.55 -17.23 3.26
CA TYR A 64 -8.84 -16.08 2.74
C TYR A 64 -7.98 -16.52 1.57
N SER A 65 -7.92 -15.66 0.54
CA SER A 65 -7.02 -15.85 -0.58
C SER A 65 -5.77 -14.99 -0.38
N VAL A 66 -4.65 -15.51 -0.83
CA VAL A 66 -3.37 -14.81 -0.91
C VAL A 66 -2.94 -14.81 -2.36
N PHE A 67 -2.54 -13.66 -2.87
CA PHE A 67 -1.95 -13.56 -4.21
C PHE A 67 -0.82 -12.52 -4.21
N SER A 68 -0.09 -12.40 -5.31
CA SER A 68 0.83 -11.28 -5.51
C SER A 68 0.63 -10.73 -6.92
N PHE A 69 0.68 -9.41 -7.08
CA PHE A 69 0.59 -8.79 -8.40
C PHE A 69 1.79 -9.11 -9.31
N GLU A 70 2.90 -9.58 -8.74
CA GLU A 70 4.12 -9.92 -9.48
C GLU A 70 4.27 -11.40 -9.81
N SER A 71 3.44 -12.27 -9.22
CA SER A 71 3.54 -13.71 -9.43
C SER A 71 2.18 -14.29 -9.81
N LYS A 72 2.19 -15.39 -10.58
CA LYS A 72 0.96 -16.12 -10.93
C LYS A 72 0.44 -17.00 -9.79
N GLY A 73 1.15 -17.05 -8.66
CA GLY A 73 0.82 -17.91 -7.53
C GLY A 73 -0.32 -17.34 -6.72
N THR A 74 -1.30 -18.19 -6.44
CA THR A 74 -2.33 -17.93 -5.44
C THR A 74 -2.26 -19.01 -4.38
N ALA A 75 -2.55 -18.67 -3.13
CA ALA A 75 -2.71 -19.60 -2.04
C ALA A 75 -4.01 -19.30 -1.30
N GLU A 76 -4.47 -20.25 -0.49
CA GLU A 76 -5.63 -20.09 0.36
C GLU A 76 -5.30 -20.55 1.77
N PHE A 77 -5.91 -19.92 2.76
CA PHE A 77 -5.86 -20.39 4.14
C PHE A 77 -7.16 -20.08 4.87
N SER A 78 -7.47 -20.86 5.91
CA SER A 78 -8.64 -20.66 6.76
C SER A 78 -8.22 -20.10 8.12
N ALA A 79 -8.91 -19.06 8.59
CA ALA A 79 -8.78 -18.57 9.96
C ALA A 79 -9.93 -19.09 10.83
N GLY A 80 -9.58 -19.62 12.00
CA GLY A 80 -10.54 -20.10 12.99
C GLY A 80 -11.19 -18.98 13.81
N ALA A 81 -11.79 -19.36 14.94
CA ALA A 81 -12.51 -18.43 15.82
C ALA A 81 -11.67 -17.22 16.23
N MET A 82 -12.26 -16.03 16.14
CA MET A 82 -11.60 -14.77 16.48
C MET A 82 -11.25 -14.75 17.96
N LYS A 83 -9.97 -14.55 18.27
CA LYS A 83 -9.52 -14.15 19.60
C LYS A 83 -9.23 -12.66 19.57
N MET A 84 -9.79 -11.94 20.53
CA MET A 84 -9.42 -10.55 20.80
C MET A 84 -7.92 -10.49 21.12
N ALA A 85 -7.12 -10.00 20.17
CA ALA A 85 -5.73 -9.65 20.40
C ALA A 85 -5.62 -8.17 20.73
N ARG A 86 -4.69 -7.80 21.62
CA ARG A 86 -4.34 -6.39 21.79
C ARG A 86 -3.65 -5.91 20.51
N THR A 87 -3.94 -4.69 20.08
CA THR A 87 -3.17 -4.04 19.00
C THR A 87 -1.70 -4.03 19.41
N PRO A 88 -0.78 -4.52 18.55
CA PRO A 88 0.65 -4.45 18.84
C PRO A 88 1.07 -3.01 19.12
N LYS A 89 1.96 -2.83 20.10
CA LYS A 89 2.64 -1.54 20.28
C LYS A 89 3.55 -1.35 19.06
N THR A 90 3.56 -0.14 18.50
CA THR A 90 4.38 0.25 17.36
C THR A 90 5.13 1.53 17.69
N ASP A 91 6.22 1.77 16.97
CA ASP A 91 7.12 2.92 17.15
C ASP A 91 6.61 4.16 16.41
N GLY A 92 5.73 3.97 15.43
CA GLY A 92 5.06 5.06 14.76
C GLY A 92 3.80 4.67 14.01
N THR A 93 3.23 5.64 13.30
CA THR A 93 1.99 5.48 12.55
C THR A 93 2.08 6.10 11.17
N VAL A 94 1.51 5.42 10.18
CA VAL A 94 1.22 5.97 8.85
C VAL A 94 -0.29 5.85 8.63
N ILE A 95 -0.95 6.96 8.31
CA ILE A 95 -2.41 7.02 8.24
C ILE A 95 -2.82 7.63 6.90
N ALA A 96 -3.51 6.86 6.05
CA ALA A 96 -4.25 7.43 4.92
C ALA A 96 -5.54 8.07 5.46
N LYS A 97 -5.74 9.37 5.24
CA LYS A 97 -6.97 10.09 5.61
C LYS A 97 -7.89 10.21 4.40
N GLN A 98 -9.10 10.73 4.64
CA GLN A 98 -10.01 11.07 3.54
C GLN A 98 -9.35 12.06 2.57
N GLY A 99 -9.32 11.72 1.29
CA GLY A 99 -8.66 12.50 0.24
C GLY A 99 -7.17 12.18 0.10
N PRO A 100 -6.42 12.90 -0.75
CA PRO A 100 -5.01 12.60 -1.02
C PRO A 100 -4.09 13.10 0.11
N VAL A 101 -4.30 12.62 1.35
CA VAL A 101 -3.62 13.14 2.55
C VAL A 101 -3.08 12.00 3.41
N TRP A 102 -1.79 12.05 3.68
CA TRP A 102 -1.14 11.26 4.72
C TRP A 102 -1.14 11.98 6.08
N ALA A 103 -1.12 11.20 7.16
CA ALA A 103 -0.89 11.66 8.51
C ALA A 103 -0.17 10.60 9.35
N GLY A 104 0.04 10.89 10.63
CA GLY A 104 0.73 10.00 11.57
C GLY A 104 2.07 10.59 12.01
N SER A 105 3.02 9.73 12.35
CA SER A 105 4.36 10.11 12.80
C SER A 105 5.11 10.86 11.69
N SER A 106 5.85 11.91 12.04
CA SER A 106 6.80 12.58 11.14
C SER A 106 8.23 12.07 11.31
N THR A 107 8.50 11.40 12.44
CA THR A 107 9.78 10.78 12.76
C THR A 107 9.54 9.42 13.38
N MET A 108 10.34 8.42 13.01
CA MET A 108 10.30 7.05 13.53
C MET A 108 11.75 6.51 13.61
N PRO A 109 12.03 5.43 14.37
CA PRO A 109 13.36 4.83 14.33
C PRO A 109 13.68 4.25 12.93
N ALA A 110 14.95 4.10 12.59
CA ALA A 110 15.39 3.43 11.36
C ALA A 110 15.06 1.92 11.31
N GLU A 111 15.04 1.27 12.47
CA GLU A 111 14.60 -0.11 12.66
C GLU A 111 13.46 -0.14 13.67
N GLY A 112 12.35 -0.80 13.35
CA GLY A 112 11.21 -0.90 14.25
C GLY A 112 9.93 -1.33 13.56
N SER A 113 8.80 -0.86 14.06
CA SER A 113 7.48 -1.18 13.52
C SER A 113 6.57 0.05 13.44
N PHE A 114 5.75 0.14 12.38
CA PHE A 114 4.70 1.14 12.29
C PHE A 114 3.32 0.53 12.10
N LEU A 115 2.29 1.19 12.64
CA LEU A 115 0.91 0.90 12.34
C LEU A 115 0.50 1.65 11.07
N PHE A 116 0.17 0.92 10.01
CA PHE A 116 -0.52 1.46 8.86
C PHE A 116 -2.03 1.35 9.05
N LYS A 117 -2.74 2.48 8.94
CA LYS A 117 -4.21 2.53 9.04
C LYS A 117 -4.81 3.29 7.88
N ASN A 118 -5.71 2.64 7.15
CA ASN A 118 -6.54 3.32 6.17
C ASN A 118 -7.80 3.92 6.86
N LYS A 119 -7.79 5.24 7.08
CA LYS A 119 -8.96 6.03 7.56
C LYS A 119 -9.71 6.72 6.42
N ASP A 120 -9.27 6.60 5.17
CA ASP A 120 -10.10 6.93 4.02
C ASP A 120 -11.36 6.03 4.03
N ARG A 121 -12.47 6.54 3.50
CA ARG A 121 -13.77 5.85 3.51
C ARG A 121 -14.21 5.33 2.14
N THR A 122 -13.41 5.59 1.12
CA THR A 122 -13.78 5.50 -0.29
C THR A 122 -12.86 4.61 -1.10
N VAL A 123 -11.55 4.59 -0.82
CA VAL A 123 -10.56 3.90 -1.66
C VAL A 123 -9.52 3.13 -0.83
N PRO A 124 -8.95 2.03 -1.37
CA PRO A 124 -7.82 1.37 -0.76
C PRO A 124 -6.53 2.20 -0.83
N HIS A 125 -5.61 1.92 0.08
CA HIS A 125 -4.27 2.49 0.07
C HIS A 125 -3.24 1.44 0.43
N PHE A 126 -2.05 1.55 -0.14
CA PHE A 126 -0.81 0.96 0.34
C PHE A 126 0.22 2.07 0.56
N VAL A 127 1.28 1.77 1.30
CA VAL A 127 2.37 2.70 1.59
C VAL A 127 3.58 2.29 0.78
N ILE A 128 4.20 3.24 0.09
CA ILE A 128 5.60 3.17 -0.31
C ILE A 128 6.37 4.17 0.56
N LEU A 129 7.45 3.71 1.17
CA LEU A 129 8.50 4.56 1.72
C LEU A 129 9.66 4.56 0.75
N GLN A 130 9.97 5.70 0.15
CA GLN A 130 11.13 5.87 -0.72
C GLN A 130 12.10 6.83 -0.02
N GLN A 131 13.33 6.37 0.22
CA GLN A 131 14.39 7.19 0.77
C GLN A 131 14.74 8.27 -0.24
N VAL A 132 14.92 9.49 0.25
CA VAL A 132 15.24 10.66 -0.56
C VAL A 132 16.46 11.38 -0.01
N ALA A 133 17.17 12.11 -0.88
CA ALA A 133 18.24 13.00 -0.46
C ALA A 133 17.69 14.05 0.53
N GLU A 134 18.46 14.34 1.57
CA GLU A 134 18.05 15.30 2.60
C GLU A 134 17.70 16.67 1.99
N GLY A 135 16.59 17.25 2.43
CA GLY A 135 16.06 18.51 1.90
C GLY A 135 15.12 18.35 0.69
N THR A 136 14.90 17.13 0.20
CA THR A 136 13.91 16.88 -0.86
C THR A 136 12.50 17.27 -0.38
N THR A 137 11.72 17.91 -1.26
CA THR A 137 10.36 18.39 -0.96
C THR A 137 9.29 17.55 -1.68
N THR A 138 8.05 17.57 -1.18
CA THR A 138 6.93 16.90 -1.86
C THR A 138 6.68 17.49 -3.25
N ASP A 139 6.94 18.77 -3.44
CA ASP A 139 6.75 19.45 -4.74
C ASP A 139 7.74 18.93 -5.78
N GLN A 140 9.01 18.77 -5.41
CA GLN A 140 10.03 18.16 -6.28
C GLN A 140 9.68 16.71 -6.64
N VAL A 141 9.17 15.93 -5.68
CA VAL A 141 8.70 14.57 -5.94
C VAL A 141 7.49 14.58 -6.88
N LEU A 142 6.49 15.43 -6.63
CA LEU A 142 5.29 15.52 -7.47
C LEU A 142 5.61 15.94 -8.91
N GLU A 143 6.45 16.97 -9.07
CA GLU A 143 6.94 17.42 -10.38
C GLU A 143 7.64 16.29 -11.13
N THR A 144 8.48 15.52 -10.43
CA THR A 144 9.13 14.34 -11.00
C THR A 144 8.10 13.30 -11.45
N LEU A 145 7.11 12.97 -10.61
CA LEU A 145 6.08 11.96 -10.92
C LEU A 145 5.15 12.37 -12.06
N GLN A 146 4.95 13.67 -12.26
CA GLN A 146 4.10 14.22 -13.31
C GLN A 146 4.87 14.57 -14.59
N SER A 147 6.20 14.44 -14.59
CA SER A 147 7.02 14.71 -15.77
C SER A 147 6.69 13.78 -16.94
N GLU A 148 6.67 14.33 -18.15
CA GLU A 148 6.38 13.56 -19.36
C GLU A 148 7.61 12.76 -19.83
N GLY A 149 7.35 11.56 -20.32
CA GLY A 149 8.37 10.68 -20.92
C GLY A 149 8.83 9.55 -20.00
N PRO A 150 9.43 8.48 -20.55
CA PRO A 150 9.99 7.40 -19.76
C PRO A 150 11.15 7.95 -18.91
N PRO A 151 11.23 7.61 -17.60
CA PRO A 151 12.32 8.05 -16.76
C PRO A 151 13.66 7.58 -17.34
N SER A 152 14.65 8.47 -17.42
CA SER A 152 16.02 8.12 -17.84
C SER A 152 16.81 7.37 -16.76
N GLY A 153 16.16 7.01 -15.66
CA GLY A 153 16.72 6.39 -14.46
C GLY A 153 15.91 6.79 -13.22
N PRO A 154 16.34 6.35 -12.02
CA PRO A 154 15.81 6.89 -10.77
C PRO A 154 16.01 8.40 -10.73
N PRO A 155 15.06 9.17 -10.17
CA PRO A 155 15.22 10.60 -10.08
C PRO A 155 16.40 10.98 -9.17
N PRO A 156 17.06 12.13 -9.37
CA PRO A 156 18.29 12.48 -8.66
C PRO A 156 18.16 12.53 -7.12
N TRP A 157 16.93 12.71 -6.63
CA TRP A 157 16.64 12.71 -5.20
C TRP A 157 16.47 11.30 -4.62
N ALA A 158 16.21 10.25 -5.43
CA ALA A 158 15.93 8.92 -4.91
C ALA A 158 17.21 8.19 -4.45
N LEU A 159 17.13 7.57 -3.28
CA LEU A 159 18.18 6.74 -2.69
C LEU A 159 17.72 5.27 -2.62
N ALA A 160 18.60 4.39 -2.13
CA ALA A 160 18.39 2.94 -2.20
C ALA A 160 17.35 2.39 -1.22
N GLY A 161 17.05 3.09 -0.12
CA GLY A 161 16.08 2.63 0.86
C GLY A 161 14.67 2.67 0.30
N GLU A 162 14.02 1.51 0.20
CA GLU A 162 12.63 1.38 -0.24
C GLU A 162 11.89 0.33 0.59
N LEU A 163 10.60 0.56 0.80
CA LEU A 163 9.67 -0.41 1.37
C LEU A 163 8.30 -0.17 0.74
N GLU A 164 7.58 -1.23 0.39
CA GLU A 164 6.18 -1.17 0.01
C GLU A 164 5.33 -2.03 0.97
N THR A 165 4.05 -1.69 1.11
CA THR A 165 3.10 -2.50 1.86
C THR A 165 2.08 -3.15 0.93
N ALA A 166 1.43 -4.19 1.41
CA ALA A 166 0.17 -4.63 0.84
C ALA A 166 -0.93 -3.57 0.98
N SER A 167 -2.00 -3.76 0.22
CA SER A 167 -3.14 -2.86 0.13
C SER A 167 -4.10 -3.04 1.31
N LEU A 168 -4.67 -1.92 1.78
CA LEU A 168 -5.70 -1.88 2.81
C LEU A 168 -6.96 -1.23 2.28
N ASN A 169 -8.10 -1.93 2.32
CA ASN A 169 -9.41 -1.29 2.15
C ASN A 169 -9.69 -0.26 3.25
N PRO A 170 -10.65 0.66 3.02
CA PRO A 170 -11.19 1.55 4.04
C PRO A 170 -11.47 0.86 5.38
N GLY A 171 -11.00 1.50 6.46
CA GLY A 171 -11.17 1.05 7.83
C GLY A 171 -10.30 -0.13 8.26
N LYS A 172 -9.38 -0.61 7.42
CA LYS A 172 -8.43 -1.68 7.78
C LYS A 172 -7.12 -1.13 8.31
N SER A 173 -6.35 -2.02 8.94
CA SER A 173 -5.03 -1.71 9.50
C SER A 173 -4.14 -2.94 9.53
N MET A 174 -2.84 -2.71 9.43
CA MET A 174 -1.79 -3.71 9.59
C MET A 174 -0.61 -3.08 10.34
N THR A 175 0.24 -3.90 10.93
CA THR A 175 1.57 -3.45 11.35
C THR A 175 2.60 -3.92 10.35
N VAL A 176 3.65 -3.13 10.20
CA VAL A 176 4.78 -3.39 9.31
C VAL A 176 6.03 -3.26 10.13
N ASP A 177 6.82 -4.32 10.16
CA ASP A 177 8.17 -4.29 10.71
C ASP A 177 9.13 -3.90 9.57
N TYR A 178 10.13 -3.09 9.90
CA TYR A 178 11.05 -2.55 8.91
C TYR A 178 12.44 -2.33 9.51
N ASP A 179 13.45 -2.42 8.64
CA ASP A 179 14.84 -2.06 8.88
C ASP A 179 15.31 -1.32 7.63
N LEU A 180 15.42 0.00 7.74
CA LEU A 180 15.72 0.89 6.63
C LEU A 180 16.89 1.82 7.00
N PRO A 181 17.72 2.24 6.03
CA PRO A 181 18.75 3.23 6.29
C PRO A 181 18.17 4.50 6.95
N PRO A 182 18.85 5.09 7.97
CA PRO A 182 18.44 6.38 8.49
C PRO A 182 18.42 7.47 7.40
N GLY A 183 17.51 8.43 7.51
CA GLY A 183 17.41 9.59 6.64
C GLY A 183 15.97 10.02 6.33
N GLN A 184 15.83 10.91 5.35
CA GLN A 184 14.54 11.41 4.90
C GLN A 184 13.85 10.42 3.92
N TYR A 185 12.53 10.29 4.06
CA TYR A 185 11.70 9.45 3.20
C TYR A 185 10.45 10.20 2.74
N VAL A 186 9.99 9.90 1.53
CA VAL A 186 8.65 10.27 1.05
C VAL A 186 7.71 9.07 1.18
N VAL A 187 6.53 9.34 1.76
CA VAL A 187 5.40 8.41 1.82
C VAL A 187 4.53 8.60 0.58
N MET A 188 4.28 7.53 -0.17
CA MET A 188 3.51 7.56 -1.43
C MET A 188 2.50 6.42 -1.50
N CYS A 189 1.53 6.54 -2.41
CA CYS A 189 0.60 5.46 -2.78
C CYS A 189 0.28 5.58 -4.27
N PHE A 190 0.48 4.50 -5.04
CA PHE A 190 0.12 4.46 -6.46
C PHE A 190 -1.18 3.69 -6.73
N PHE A 191 -1.98 3.45 -5.70
CA PHE A 191 -3.29 2.84 -5.90
C PHE A 191 -4.15 3.75 -6.80
N PRO A 192 -4.78 3.22 -7.86
CA PRO A 192 -5.55 4.03 -8.80
C PRO A 192 -6.90 4.44 -8.21
N ASP A 193 -7.24 5.72 -8.27
CA ASP A 193 -8.52 6.24 -7.79
C ASP A 193 -9.64 5.98 -8.81
N PRO A 194 -10.65 5.13 -8.49
CA PRO A 194 -11.74 4.81 -9.41
C PRO A 194 -12.69 5.98 -9.71
N ASN A 195 -12.69 7.01 -8.86
CA ASN A 195 -13.52 8.21 -9.00
C ASN A 195 -12.80 9.30 -9.80
N MET A 196 -11.47 9.24 -9.89
CA MET A 196 -10.62 10.15 -10.67
C MET A 196 -10.07 9.49 -11.93
N GLY A 197 -10.86 8.61 -12.56
CA GLY A 197 -10.48 8.01 -13.84
C GLY A 197 -9.23 7.12 -13.79
N GLY A 198 -8.91 6.55 -12.62
CA GLY A 198 -7.76 5.69 -12.41
C GLY A 198 -6.45 6.43 -12.10
N MET A 199 -6.50 7.76 -11.88
CA MET A 199 -5.32 8.53 -11.50
C MET A 199 -4.72 7.98 -10.19
N PRO A 200 -3.40 7.66 -10.14
CA PRO A 200 -2.77 7.20 -8.91
C PRO A 200 -2.73 8.29 -7.84
N HIS A 201 -2.95 7.93 -6.57
CA HIS A 201 -3.01 8.92 -5.49
C HIS A 201 -1.75 9.79 -5.34
N ALA A 202 -0.56 9.23 -5.58
CA ALA A 202 0.70 10.00 -5.55
C ALA A 202 0.72 11.12 -6.60
N LEU A 203 0.17 10.87 -7.80
CA LEU A 203 0.04 11.88 -8.86
C LEU A 203 -1.03 12.94 -8.53
N MET A 204 -1.94 12.65 -7.60
CA MET A 204 -2.89 13.60 -7.02
C MET A 204 -2.29 14.44 -5.88
N GLY A 205 -1.00 14.23 -5.56
CA GLY A 205 -0.31 14.94 -4.47
C GLY A 205 -0.40 14.26 -3.11
N MET A 206 -0.81 12.97 -3.03
CA MET A 206 -0.79 12.20 -1.78
C MET A 206 0.64 11.81 -1.38
N LEU A 207 1.40 12.83 -0.94
CA LEU A 207 2.81 12.76 -0.61
C LEU A 207 3.02 13.33 0.79
N ARG A 208 3.98 12.78 1.53
CA ARG A 208 4.38 13.33 2.84
C ARG A 208 5.82 12.96 3.16
N MET A 209 6.59 13.94 3.65
CA MET A 209 7.93 13.69 4.15
C MET A 209 7.90 13.19 5.59
N ILE A 210 8.76 12.22 5.87
CA ILE A 210 9.06 11.71 7.22
C ILE A 210 10.58 11.52 7.35
N HIS A 211 11.06 11.32 8.57
CA HIS A 211 12.46 11.02 8.85
C HIS A 211 12.59 9.73 9.65
N LEU A 212 13.55 8.88 9.29
CA LEU A 212 13.94 7.69 10.03
C LEU A 212 15.29 7.93 10.71
N SER A 213 15.38 7.74 12.03
CA SER A 213 16.57 8.08 12.84
C SER A 213 17.10 6.93 13.68
#